data_AF-A0A011WVF2-F1
#
_entry.id   AF-A0A011WVF2-F1
#
_cell.length_a   1.000
_cell.length_b   1.000
_cell.length_c   1.000
_cell.angle_alpha   90.00
_cell.angle_beta   90.00
_cell.angle_gamma   90.00
#
_symmetry.space_group_name_H-M   'P 1'
#
loop_
_entity.id
_entity.type
_entity.pdbx_description
1 polymer ?
#
loop_
_entity_poly.entity_id
_entity_poly.type
_entity_poly.pdbx_seq_one_letter_code
_entity_poly.pdbx_strand_id
1 'polypeptide(L)'
;MGGFISDMDQDHKIMILENRVRRLENKLNGGNGMSKILETLIGQDVTLNFAYEELKCRVLDCDEDWIKLLVYGKKKDMTMIRPVYEITKVTLDKDGI
;
A
#
# COMPACT_ATOMS: atom_id res chain seq x y z
N MET A 1 40.61 3.33 15.19
CA MET A 1 39.92 2.57 14.12
C MET A 1 38.97 1.58 14.79
N GLY A 2 37.74 1.98 15.12
CA GLY A 2 36.81 1.12 15.85
C GLY A 2 35.52 1.87 16.12
N GLY A 3 34.58 1.80 15.17
CA GLY A 3 33.30 2.50 15.24
C GLY A 3 32.30 2.06 14.15
N PHE A 4 32.80 1.51 13.05
CA PHE A 4 31.96 1.14 11.90
C PHE A 4 31.15 -0.16 12.06
N ILE A 5 31.42 -0.99 13.08
CA ILE A 5 30.75 -2.30 13.24
C ILE A 5 29.49 -2.18 14.13
N SER A 6 29.45 -1.19 15.04
CA SER A 6 28.31 -1.03 15.97
C SER A 6 27.09 -0.37 15.33
N ASP A 7 27.26 0.54 14.36
CA ASP A 7 26.14 1.25 13.72
C ASP A 7 25.32 0.32 12.81
N MET A 8 25.98 -0.58 12.07
CA MET A 8 25.30 -1.51 11.16
C MET A 8 24.37 -2.49 11.90
N ASP A 9 24.75 -2.89 13.12
CA ASP A 9 23.95 -3.74 14.02
C ASP A 9 22.76 -2.98 14.63
N GLN A 10 22.87 -1.66 14.80
CA GLN A 10 21.76 -0.81 15.26
C GLN A 10 20.77 -0.57 14.13
N ASP A 11 21.24 -0.31 12.91
CA ASP A 11 20.39 -0.11 11.74
C ASP A 11 19.53 -1.35 11.44
N HIS A 12 20.12 -2.55 11.54
CA HIS A 12 19.39 -3.80 11.41
C HIS A 12 18.33 -3.97 12.51
N LYS A 13 18.63 -3.59 13.75
CA LYS A 13 17.66 -3.65 14.85
C LYS A 13 16.52 -2.66 14.65
N ILE A 14 16.82 -1.43 14.22
CA ILE A 14 15.85 -0.38 13.89
C ILE A 14 14.92 -0.87 12.78
N MET A 15 15.47 -1.42 11.69
CA MET A 15 14.68 -1.99 10.59
C MET A 15 13.77 -3.15 11.02
N ILE A 16 14.23 -4.01 11.94
CA ILE A 16 13.42 -5.11 12.49
C ILE A 16 12.30 -4.57 13.39
N LEU A 17 12.60 -3.54 14.19
CA LEU A 17 11.65 -2.87 15.07
C LEU A 17 10.58 -2.14 14.25
N GLU A 18 10.96 -1.40 13.22
CA GLU A 18 10.03 -0.74 12.28
C GLU A 18 9.10 -1.74 11.61
N ASN A 19 9.63 -2.87 11.12
CA ASN A 19 8.82 -3.94 10.53
C ASN A 19 7.87 -4.60 11.54
N ARG A 20 8.26 -4.72 12.81
CA ARG A 20 7.40 -5.27 13.87
C ARG A 20 6.29 -4.29 14.27
N VAL A 21 6.60 -3.00 14.39
CA VAL A 21 5.62 -1.94 14.65
C VAL A 21 4.60 -1.90 13.51
N ARG A 22 5.06 -1.91 12.26
CA ARG A 22 4.18 -1.92 11.06
C ARG A 22 3.25 -3.13 11.03
N ARG A 23 3.74 -4.32 11.39
CA ARG A 23 2.91 -5.54 11.49
C ARG A 23 1.89 -5.46 12.64
N LEU A 24 2.24 -4.81 13.74
CA LEU A 24 1.34 -4.64 14.88
C LEU A 24 0.23 -3.62 14.58
N GLU A 25 0.56 -2.51 13.92
CA GLU A 25 -0.41 -1.53 13.42
C GLU A 25 -1.37 -2.15 12.40
N ASN A 26 -0.85 -2.92 11.44
CA ASN A 26 -1.67 -3.66 10.48
C ASN A 26 -2.61 -4.65 11.17
N LYS A 27 -2.18 -5.34 12.24
CA LYS A 27 -3.05 -6.24 13.00
C LYS A 27 -4.13 -5.49 13.80
N LEU A 28 -3.83 -4.32 14.33
CA LEU A 28 -4.76 -3.48 15.10
C LEU A 28 -5.83 -2.83 14.21
N ASN A 29 -5.47 -2.43 12.98
CA ASN A 29 -6.38 -1.73 12.06
C ASN A 29 -7.19 -2.65 11.14
N GLY A 30 -7.41 -3.91 11.52
CA GLY A 30 -8.22 -4.85 10.74
C GLY A 30 -7.44 -5.64 9.69
N GLY A 31 -6.18 -5.97 10.00
CA GLY A 31 -5.31 -6.82 9.21
C GLY A 31 -6.04 -8.06 8.73
N ASN A 32 -6.01 -8.24 7.41
CA ASN A 32 -6.70 -9.25 6.60
C ASN A 32 -8.11 -8.89 6.07
N GLY A 33 -8.74 -7.80 6.53
CA GLY A 33 -10.02 -7.32 6.00
C GLY A 33 -9.85 -6.48 4.73
N MET A 34 -8.89 -5.56 4.73
CA MET A 34 -8.65 -4.67 3.59
C MET A 34 -8.02 -5.39 2.39
N SER A 35 -7.10 -6.35 2.56
CA SER A 35 -6.55 -7.13 1.43
C SER A 35 -7.64 -7.90 0.70
N LYS A 36 -8.52 -8.59 1.43
CA LYS A 36 -9.68 -9.31 0.86
C LYS A 36 -10.65 -8.41 0.10
N ILE A 37 -10.89 -7.21 0.63
CA ILE A 37 -11.73 -6.22 -0.06
C ILE A 37 -11.02 -5.76 -1.34
N LEU A 38 -9.74 -5.42 -1.28
CA LEU A 38 -8.94 -4.97 -2.42
C LEU A 38 -8.78 -6.04 -3.50
N GLU A 39 -8.62 -7.31 -3.13
CA GLU A 39 -8.66 -8.45 -4.05
C GLU A 39 -9.97 -8.49 -4.84
N THR A 40 -11.10 -8.14 -4.20
CA THR A 40 -12.40 -8.07 -4.87
C THR A 40 -12.50 -6.89 -5.85
N LEU A 41 -11.62 -5.89 -5.72
CA LEU A 41 -11.56 -4.71 -6.60
C LEU A 41 -10.65 -4.92 -7.81
N ILE A 42 -9.95 -6.06 -7.91
CA ILE A 42 -9.11 -6.37 -9.08
C ILE A 42 -9.95 -6.29 -10.36
N GLY A 43 -9.47 -5.51 -11.32
CA GLY A 43 -10.12 -5.24 -12.59
C GLY A 43 -11.14 -4.08 -12.55
N GLN A 44 -11.40 -3.46 -11.40
CA GLN A 44 -12.32 -2.31 -11.26
C GLN A 44 -11.57 -0.98 -11.21
N ASP A 45 -12.22 0.07 -11.70
CA ASP A 45 -11.76 1.45 -11.56
C ASP A 45 -12.18 1.99 -10.18
N VAL A 46 -11.19 2.44 -9.43
CA VAL A 46 -11.34 2.88 -8.04
C VAL A 46 -10.64 4.20 -7.83
N THR A 47 -11.10 4.94 -6.84
CA THR A 47 -10.38 6.10 -6.32
C THR A 47 -9.75 5.71 -4.99
N LEU A 48 -8.42 5.60 -4.97
CA LEU A 48 -7.64 5.29 -3.79
C LEU A 48 -7.16 6.59 -3.14
N ASN A 49 -7.32 6.67 -1.83
CA ASN A 49 -6.79 7.77 -1.04
C ASN A 49 -5.60 7.25 -0.23
N PHE A 50 -4.42 7.72 -0.61
CA PHE A 50 -3.20 7.61 0.16
C PHE A 50 -3.13 8.85 1.05
N ALA A 51 -2.62 8.77 2.29
CA ALA A 51 -2.75 9.81 3.32
C ALA A 51 -2.84 11.30 2.89
N TYR A 52 -2.09 11.73 1.86
CA TYR A 52 -2.10 13.10 1.30
C TYR A 52 -2.44 13.20 -0.19
N GLU A 53 -2.79 12.10 -0.86
CA GLU A 53 -2.99 12.01 -2.31
C GLU A 53 -4.19 11.14 -2.67
N GLU A 54 -5.12 11.70 -3.45
CA GLU A 54 -6.23 10.95 -4.05
C GLU A 54 -5.91 10.59 -5.50
N LEU A 55 -5.99 9.30 -5.81
CA LEU A 55 -5.54 8.72 -7.06
C LEU A 55 -6.65 7.88 -7.71
N LYS A 56 -7.11 8.32 -8.88
CA LYS A 56 -8.00 7.52 -9.73
C LYS A 56 -7.19 6.50 -10.52
N CYS A 57 -7.45 5.23 -10.26
CA CYS A 57 -6.68 4.14 -10.85
C CYS A 57 -7.49 2.85 -10.95
N ARG A 58 -7.03 1.94 -11.81
CA ARG A 58 -7.57 0.60 -11.91
C ARG A 58 -6.73 -0.38 -11.13
N VAL A 59 -7.33 -1.20 -10.28
CA VAL A 59 -6.59 -2.27 -9.60
C VAL A 59 -6.28 -3.36 -10.62
N LEU A 60 -5.00 -3.64 -10.85
CA LEU A 60 -4.56 -4.73 -11.73
C LEU A 60 -4.31 -6.02 -10.96
N ASP A 61 -3.76 -5.88 -9.75
CA ASP A 61 -3.37 -7.00 -8.90
C ASP A 61 -3.25 -6.55 -7.44
N CYS A 62 -3.44 -7.45 -6.49
CA CYS A 62 -3.32 -7.13 -5.07
C CYS A 62 -2.90 -8.37 -4.27
N ASP A 63 -1.89 -8.20 -3.41
CA ASP A 63 -1.41 -9.17 -2.45
C ASP A 63 -1.61 -8.64 -1.01
N GLU A 64 -1.08 -9.34 0.00
CA GLU A 64 -1.17 -8.93 1.42
C GLU A 64 -0.43 -7.62 1.72
N ASP A 65 0.68 -7.37 1.04
CA ASP A 65 1.57 -6.23 1.32
C ASP A 65 1.55 -5.15 0.22
N TRP A 66 1.16 -5.51 -1.01
CA TRP A 66 1.32 -4.67 -2.20
C TRP A 66 0.08 -4.64 -3.07
N ILE A 67 -0.16 -3.49 -3.72
CA ILE A 67 -1.19 -3.31 -4.71
C ILE A 67 -0.58 -2.79 -6.01
N LYS A 68 -1.03 -3.34 -7.13
CA LYS A 68 -0.64 -2.92 -8.47
C LYS A 68 -1.79 -2.14 -9.11
N LEU A 69 -1.49 -0.93 -9.53
CA LEU A 69 -2.46 0.06 -9.97
C LEU A 69 -2.10 0.55 -11.36
N LEU A 70 -3.12 0.77 -12.19
CA LEU A 70 -2.99 1.50 -13.45
C LEU A 70 -3.54 2.92 -13.25
N VAL A 71 -2.67 3.90 -13.29
CA VAL A 71 -3.03 5.31 -13.20
C VAL A 71 -3.21 5.86 -14.61
N TYR A 72 -4.40 6.41 -14.88
CA TYR A 72 -4.69 7.04 -16.17
C TYR A 72 -4.05 8.41 -16.24
N GLY A 73 -3.00 8.55 -17.05
CA GLY A 73 -2.30 9.81 -17.25
C GLY A 73 -2.82 10.52 -18.50
N LYS A 74 -2.80 11.87 -18.50
CA LYS A 74 -3.24 12.68 -19.66
C LYS A 74 -2.53 12.38 -20.98
N LYS A 75 -1.34 11.80 -20.93
CA LYS A 75 -0.52 11.45 -22.12
C LYS A 75 -0.21 9.96 -22.24
N LYS A 76 -0.11 9.25 -21.12
CA LYS A 76 0.21 7.83 -21.07
C LYS A 76 -0.22 7.25 -19.73
N ASP A 77 -0.78 6.05 -19.78
CA ASP A 77 -1.10 5.30 -18.57
C ASP A 77 0.17 4.80 -17.90
N MET A 78 0.19 4.84 -16.58
CA MET A 78 1.35 4.46 -15.79
C MET A 78 0.94 3.39 -14.79
N THR A 79 1.66 2.27 -14.81
CA THR A 79 1.50 1.25 -13.77
C THR A 79 2.33 1.64 -12.56
N MET A 80 1.71 1.65 -11.38
CA MET A 80 2.35 1.93 -10.10
C MET A 80 2.13 0.76 -9.16
N ILE A 81 3.12 0.47 -8.32
CA ILE A 81 3.00 -0.49 -7.24
C ILE A 81 3.12 0.29 -5.94
N ARG A 82 2.16 0.11 -5.04
CA ARG A 82 2.14 0.77 -3.74
C ARG A 82 1.92 -0.24 -2.62
N PRO A 83 2.40 0.04 -1.42
CA PRO A 83 2.08 -0.79 -0.27
C PRO A 83 0.62 -0.64 0.13
N VAL A 84 -0.05 -1.75 0.48
CA VAL A 84 -1.46 -1.74 0.88
C VAL A 84 -1.70 -0.88 2.12
N TYR A 85 -0.73 -0.80 3.04
CA TYR A 85 -0.85 -0.01 4.27
C TYR A 85 -0.90 1.51 4.04
N GLU A 86 -0.45 2.00 2.88
CA GLU A 86 -0.54 3.44 2.57
C GLU A 86 -1.98 3.85 2.23
N ILE A 87 -2.82 2.88 1.86
CA ILE A 87 -4.21 3.11 1.51
C ILE A 87 -4.99 3.43 2.78
N THR A 88 -5.49 4.66 2.86
CA THR A 88 -6.30 5.12 3.98
C THR A 88 -7.78 4.95 3.70
N LYS A 89 -8.20 5.12 2.44
CA LYS A 89 -9.59 4.99 2.01
C LYS A 89 -9.67 4.50 0.58
N VAL A 90 -10.68 3.69 0.31
CA VAL A 90 -11.04 3.26 -1.05
C VAL A 90 -12.45 3.72 -1.35
N THR A 91 -12.64 4.35 -2.50
CA THR A 91 -13.94 4.74 -3.02
C THR A 91 -14.16 4.04 -4.36
N LEU A 92 -15.26 3.30 -4.47
CA LEU A 92 -15.72 2.73 -5.72
C LEU A 92 -16.50 3.81 -6.45
N ASP A 93 -16.03 4.21 -7.64
CA ASP A 93 -16.87 4.94 -8.60
C ASP A 93 -17.89 3.91 -9.12
N LYS A 94 -18.93 3.63 -8.31
CA LYS A 94 -20.13 2.95 -8.81
C LYS A 94 -20.85 3.97 -9.67
N ASP A 95 -20.58 3.92 -10.97
CA ASP A 95 -21.49 4.49 -11.96
C ASP A 95 -22.91 4.01 -11.63
N GLY A 96 -23.79 5.00 -11.45
CA GLY A 96 -25.12 4.83 -10.92
C GLY A 96 -25.96 3.83 -11.72
N ILE A 97 -26.70 3.01 -10.97
CA ILE A 97 -28.00 2.48 -11.39
C ILE A 97 -29.02 3.10 -10.44
#